data_AF-A0A2E8I6M3-F1
#
_entry.id   AF-A0A2E8I6M3-F1
#
_cell.length_a   1.000
_cell.length_b   1.000
_cell.length_c   1.000
_cell.angle_alpha   90.00
_cell.angle_beta   90.00
_cell.angle_gamma   90.00
#
_symmetry.space_group_name_H-M   'P 1'
#
loop_
_entity.id
_entity.type
_entity.pdbx_description
1 polymer ?
#
loop_
_entity_poly.entity_id
_entity_poly.type
_entity_poly.pdbx_seq_one_letter_code
_entity_poly.pdbx_strand_id
1 'polypeptide(L)'
;MAGTLKTVFNDIGQDVVFNRGLVRRIIGYVNGFVTKTDDSINFFGDALIGVYPIRYTNDDKITWFDEVLQIDEVALKADVYSLDSIDTSFKVSSDLVNLSIIWCLHRFEESDVSSKEKEQVQIALLSMLHYKFLSSLMSHYFRYPADKSVAMMTYASLSKKFSLKVHGSWGALVKDRSESILAKTGIHYNTYRTFAPDDAVVYMVNDIQSRIREVFKAVVEVFHKVREQDAKITTVSSSVDIDGESIVKDKRNDYTRFRQYLHRIISDDETFIKQELVDIIAKAIHTMPPEQLVNSLRYMSDNVSDSKDKVITPLLDKTIIHAFHYLQQNKVDITNLPLVLVKMRAIYMSSRSVQDDLMEIRELAGEIAEDAVDSRNASVKASVRTGILLYLVLRSLTMKHYD
;
A
#
# COMPACT_ATOMS: atom_id res chain seq x y z
N MET A 1 -33.77 8.50 -37.22
CA MET A 1 -33.50 7.44 -36.22
C MET A 1 -32.86 8.14 -35.04
N ALA A 2 -33.28 7.86 -33.82
CA ALA A 2 -32.55 8.36 -32.66
C ALA A 2 -31.11 7.81 -32.76
N GLY A 3 -30.11 8.69 -32.64
CA GLY A 3 -28.71 8.26 -32.63
C GLY A 3 -28.47 7.32 -31.45
N THR A 4 -27.50 6.41 -31.57
CA THR A 4 -27.01 5.59 -30.46
C THR A 4 -25.53 5.86 -30.28
N LEU A 5 -24.97 5.55 -29.11
CA LEU A 5 -23.53 5.63 -28.89
C LEU A 5 -22.77 4.85 -29.98
N LYS A 6 -23.24 3.65 -30.32
CA LYS A 6 -22.62 2.81 -31.34
C LYS A 6 -22.56 3.48 -32.70
N THR A 7 -23.67 4.07 -33.15
CA THR A 7 -23.71 4.77 -34.43
C THR A 7 -22.75 5.95 -34.44
N VAL A 8 -22.82 6.82 -33.42
CA VAL A 8 -21.96 8.02 -33.33
C VAL A 8 -20.47 7.66 -33.31
N PHE A 9 -20.06 6.71 -32.47
CA PHE A 9 -18.66 6.31 -32.38
C PHE A 9 -18.17 5.61 -33.64
N ASN A 10 -19.01 4.83 -34.32
CA ASN A 10 -18.63 4.18 -35.57
C ASN A 10 -18.53 5.16 -36.74
N ASP A 11 -19.39 6.17 -36.80
CA ASP A 11 -19.37 7.19 -37.85
C ASP A 11 -18.13 8.07 -37.71
N ILE A 12 -17.84 8.57 -36.50
CA ILE A 12 -16.68 9.45 -36.24
C ILE A 12 -15.37 8.64 -36.25
N GLY A 13 -15.40 7.42 -35.74
CA GLY A 13 -14.26 6.51 -35.68
C GLY A 13 -14.15 5.58 -36.89
N GLN A 14 -14.77 5.91 -38.02
CA GLN A 14 -14.80 5.05 -39.21
C GLN A 14 -13.40 4.76 -39.77
N ASP A 15 -12.51 5.74 -39.71
CA ASP A 15 -11.14 5.64 -40.22
C ASP A 15 -10.16 4.96 -39.24
N VAL A 16 -10.62 4.64 -38.03
CA VAL A 16 -9.80 3.96 -37.03
C VAL A 16 -9.65 2.49 -37.38
N VAL A 17 -8.43 2.10 -37.78
CA VAL A 17 -8.10 0.71 -38.12
C VAL A 17 -7.65 -0.06 -36.88
N PHE A 18 -8.46 -1.03 -36.45
CA PHE A 18 -8.19 -1.91 -35.31
C PHE A 18 -7.23 -3.04 -35.68
N ASN A 19 -5.95 -2.69 -35.82
CA ASN A 19 -4.89 -3.62 -36.19
C ASN A 19 -3.78 -3.68 -35.11
N ARG A 20 -2.74 -4.45 -35.38
CA ARG A 20 -1.56 -4.58 -34.52
C ARG A 20 -0.82 -3.26 -34.24
N GLY A 21 -0.90 -2.29 -35.15
CA GLY A 21 -0.37 -0.95 -34.95
C GLY A 21 -1.10 -0.21 -33.83
N LEU A 22 -2.44 -0.20 -33.87
CA LEU A 22 -3.26 0.40 -32.83
C LEU A 22 -3.06 -0.31 -31.47
N VAL A 23 -2.94 -1.65 -31.45
CA VAL A 23 -2.60 -2.41 -30.24
C VAL A 23 -1.33 -1.85 -29.57
N ARG A 24 -0.26 -1.65 -30.35
CA ARG A 24 1.01 -1.11 -29.83
C ARG A 24 0.86 0.32 -29.32
N ARG A 25 0.11 1.17 -30.02
CA ARG A 25 -0.13 2.57 -29.59
C ARG A 25 -0.88 2.62 -28.26
N ILE A 26 -1.95 1.82 -28.11
CA ILE A 26 -2.72 1.76 -26.87
C ILE A 26 -1.86 1.24 -25.71
N ILE A 27 -1.15 0.12 -25.90
CA ILE A 27 -0.28 -0.42 -24.85
C ILE A 27 0.82 0.58 -24.50
N GLY A 28 1.42 1.24 -25.50
CA GLY A 28 2.42 2.30 -25.30
C GLY A 28 1.87 3.48 -24.50
N TYR A 29 0.67 3.95 -24.81
CA TYR A 29 -0.03 5.01 -24.07
C TYR A 29 -0.26 4.64 -22.60
N VAL A 30 -0.77 3.43 -22.34
CA VAL A 30 -1.04 2.97 -20.96
C VAL A 30 0.25 2.79 -20.17
N ASN A 31 1.28 2.20 -20.78
CA ASN A 31 2.59 2.09 -20.15
C ASN A 31 3.22 3.46 -19.90
N GLY A 32 3.11 4.38 -20.86
CA GLY A 32 3.57 5.75 -20.74
C GLY A 32 2.94 6.48 -19.56
N PHE A 33 1.65 6.24 -19.29
CA PHE A 33 0.98 6.76 -18.09
C PHE A 33 1.56 6.18 -16.79
N VAL A 34 1.77 4.85 -16.75
CA VAL A 34 2.33 4.15 -15.59
C VAL A 34 3.77 4.59 -15.29
N THR A 35 4.55 4.90 -16.33
CA THR A 35 5.95 5.33 -16.22
C THR A 35 6.14 6.84 -16.37
N LYS A 36 5.05 7.63 -16.32
CA LYS A 36 5.07 9.08 -16.62
C LYS A 36 6.01 9.85 -15.69
N THR A 37 6.05 9.46 -14.42
CA THR A 37 6.89 10.04 -13.36
C THR A 37 7.34 8.95 -12.39
N ASP A 38 8.36 9.26 -11.57
CA ASP A 38 8.76 8.38 -10.46
C ASP A 38 7.59 8.09 -9.51
N ASP A 39 6.72 9.07 -9.27
CA ASP A 39 5.52 8.89 -8.45
C ASP A 39 4.53 7.91 -9.11
N SER A 40 4.30 7.99 -10.41
CA SER A 40 3.47 7.00 -11.12
C SER A 40 4.06 5.59 -10.99
N ILE A 41 5.37 5.43 -11.23
CA ILE A 41 6.05 4.14 -11.12
C ILE A 41 5.88 3.56 -9.71
N ASN A 42 6.14 4.37 -8.69
CA ASN A 42 6.02 3.95 -7.30
C ASN A 42 4.56 3.66 -6.90
N PHE A 43 3.60 4.47 -7.36
CA PHE A 43 2.19 4.24 -7.08
C PHE A 43 1.71 2.88 -7.62
N PHE A 44 2.04 2.57 -8.88
CA PHE A 44 1.59 1.31 -9.50
C PHE A 44 2.42 0.10 -9.06
N GLY A 45 3.68 0.31 -8.65
CA GLY A 45 4.58 -0.72 -8.14
C GLY A 45 4.39 -1.07 -6.66
N ASP A 46 3.76 -0.20 -5.87
CA ASP A 46 3.56 -0.37 -4.43
C ASP A 46 2.05 -0.39 -4.06
N ALA A 47 1.75 -0.63 -2.80
CA ALA A 47 0.41 -0.61 -2.21
C ALA A 47 0.17 0.64 -1.33
N LEU A 48 1.13 1.56 -1.25
CA LEU A 48 1.02 2.75 -0.40
C LEU A 48 -0.05 3.71 -0.93
N ILE A 49 -1.01 4.04 -0.08
CA ILE A 49 -2.08 4.99 -0.40
C ILE A 49 -1.64 6.41 -0.06
N GLY A 50 -1.96 7.37 -0.94
CA GLY A 50 -1.77 8.80 -0.67
C GLY A 50 -0.34 9.32 -0.80
N VAL A 51 0.69 8.46 -0.81
CA VAL A 51 2.11 8.88 -0.81
C VAL A 51 2.54 9.42 -2.17
N TYR A 52 2.19 8.69 -3.23
CA TYR A 52 2.67 8.95 -4.58
C TYR A 52 1.53 9.56 -5.40
N PRO A 53 1.56 10.87 -5.69
CA PRO A 53 0.50 11.53 -6.43
C PRO A 53 0.48 11.05 -7.88
N ILE A 54 -0.71 10.66 -8.35
CA ILE A 54 -0.98 10.37 -9.75
C ILE A 54 -2.09 11.28 -10.27
N ARG A 55 -1.97 11.72 -11.53
CA ARG A 55 -2.90 12.65 -12.18
C ARG A 55 -3.10 12.26 -13.63
N TYR A 56 -4.36 12.01 -14.00
CA TYR A 56 -4.79 12.03 -15.39
C TYR A 56 -5.05 13.48 -15.80
N THR A 57 -4.37 13.93 -16.84
CA THR A 57 -4.31 15.34 -17.27
C THR A 57 -4.99 15.53 -18.62
N ASN A 58 -5.20 16.79 -19.01
CA ASN A 58 -5.70 17.11 -20.34
C ASN A 58 -4.73 16.64 -21.44
N ASP A 59 -3.41 16.65 -21.19
CA ASP A 59 -2.43 16.13 -22.14
C ASP A 59 -2.64 14.63 -22.38
N ASP A 60 -2.91 13.85 -21.32
CA ASP A 60 -3.20 12.42 -21.47
C ASP A 60 -4.47 12.17 -22.31
N LYS A 61 -5.45 13.08 -22.22
CA LYS A 61 -6.68 13.04 -23.02
C LYS A 61 -6.42 13.44 -24.48
N ILE A 62 -5.63 14.50 -24.70
CA ILE A 62 -5.23 14.95 -26.03
C ILE A 62 -4.47 13.83 -26.74
N THR A 63 -3.46 13.24 -26.10
CA THR A 63 -2.72 12.09 -26.66
C THR A 63 -3.66 10.92 -26.99
N TRP A 64 -4.68 10.64 -26.16
CA TRP A 64 -5.65 9.58 -26.46
C TRP A 64 -6.43 9.82 -27.75
N PHE A 65 -6.98 11.02 -27.94
CA PHE A 65 -7.80 11.32 -29.12
C PHE A 65 -6.96 11.65 -30.36
N ASP A 66 -5.90 12.45 -30.23
CA ASP A 66 -5.15 13.00 -31.35
C ASP A 66 -4.04 12.06 -31.84
N GLU A 67 -3.40 11.31 -30.93
CA GLU A 67 -2.25 10.46 -31.28
C GLU A 67 -2.60 8.97 -31.34
N VAL A 68 -3.40 8.49 -30.38
CA VAL A 68 -3.73 7.06 -30.28
C VAL A 68 -4.86 6.69 -31.22
N LEU A 69 -6.02 7.33 -31.07
CA LEU A 69 -7.22 7.06 -31.87
C LEU A 69 -7.26 7.85 -33.17
N GLN A 70 -6.71 9.07 -33.19
CA GLN A 70 -6.77 10.00 -34.32
C GLN A 70 -8.21 10.32 -34.74
N ILE A 71 -9.07 10.64 -33.76
CA ILE A 71 -10.48 11.01 -33.98
C ILE A 71 -10.76 12.44 -33.54
N ASP A 72 -11.71 13.11 -34.19
CA ASP A 72 -12.12 14.46 -33.83
C ASP A 72 -12.96 14.43 -32.53
N GLU A 73 -12.33 14.81 -31.42
CA GLU A 73 -13.00 14.88 -30.11
C GLU A 73 -14.15 15.91 -30.09
N VAL A 74 -14.02 17.00 -30.84
CA VAL A 74 -15.01 18.09 -30.85
C VAL A 74 -16.29 17.63 -31.54
N ALA A 75 -16.14 16.97 -32.70
CA ALA A 75 -17.26 16.34 -33.38
C ALA A 75 -17.89 15.24 -32.51
N LEU A 76 -17.06 14.39 -31.89
CA LEU A 76 -17.54 13.33 -31.01
C LEU A 76 -18.35 13.87 -29.84
N LYS A 77 -17.88 14.96 -29.23
CA LYS A 77 -18.58 15.60 -28.13
C LYS A 77 -19.95 16.12 -28.56
N ALA A 78 -20.02 16.81 -29.70
CA ALA A 78 -21.26 17.39 -30.21
C ALA A 78 -22.31 16.30 -30.42
N ASP A 79 -21.94 15.21 -31.07
CA ASP A 79 -22.87 14.13 -31.43
C ASP A 79 -23.27 13.30 -30.21
N VAL A 80 -22.31 12.91 -29.35
CA VAL A 80 -22.61 12.14 -28.12
C VAL A 80 -23.50 12.94 -27.17
N TYR A 81 -23.29 14.25 -27.03
CA TYR A 81 -24.09 15.08 -26.11
C TYR A 81 -25.46 15.45 -26.66
N SER A 82 -25.72 15.15 -27.94
CA SER A 82 -27.05 15.28 -28.54
C SER A 82 -27.94 14.04 -28.32
N LEU A 83 -27.39 12.94 -27.80
CA LEU A 83 -28.11 11.71 -27.57
C LEU A 83 -29.01 11.78 -26.33
N ASP A 84 -30.29 11.44 -26.47
CA ASP A 84 -31.24 11.36 -25.35
C ASP A 84 -30.82 10.36 -24.26
N SER A 85 -30.02 9.34 -24.63
CA SER A 85 -29.48 8.33 -23.73
C SER A 85 -28.33 8.82 -22.85
N ILE A 86 -27.81 10.04 -23.10
CA ILE A 86 -26.64 10.59 -22.40
C ILE A 86 -27.01 11.80 -21.55
N ASP A 87 -26.98 11.60 -20.23
CA ASP A 87 -27.08 12.68 -19.27
C ASP A 87 -25.69 13.33 -19.04
N THR A 88 -25.50 14.54 -19.59
CA THR A 88 -24.25 15.31 -19.47
C THR A 88 -23.99 15.86 -18.06
N SER A 89 -24.96 15.78 -17.14
CA SER A 89 -24.74 16.06 -15.72
C SER A 89 -23.90 14.97 -15.05
N PHE A 90 -23.97 13.73 -15.53
CA PHE A 90 -23.21 12.59 -15.02
C PHE A 90 -21.80 12.51 -15.61
N LYS A 91 -20.90 13.30 -15.02
CA LYS A 91 -19.52 13.52 -15.50
C LYS A 91 -18.66 12.28 -15.69
N VAL A 92 -19.00 11.14 -15.08
CA VAL A 92 -18.24 9.89 -15.24
C VAL A 92 -18.72 9.11 -16.46
N SER A 93 -20.02 8.88 -16.58
CA SER A 93 -20.59 8.10 -17.67
C SER A 93 -20.75 8.88 -18.98
N SER A 94 -20.80 10.22 -18.91
CA SER A 94 -20.80 11.10 -20.09
C SER A 94 -19.39 11.51 -20.55
N ASP A 95 -18.33 10.96 -19.94
CA ASP A 95 -16.95 11.28 -20.29
C ASP A 95 -16.53 10.53 -21.56
N LEU A 96 -16.08 11.27 -22.56
CA LEU A 96 -15.78 10.72 -23.89
C LEU A 96 -14.61 9.73 -23.86
N VAL A 97 -13.61 9.92 -23.00
CA VAL A 97 -12.49 8.96 -22.87
C VAL A 97 -13.04 7.65 -22.33
N ASN A 98 -13.84 7.69 -21.27
CA ASN A 98 -14.43 6.49 -20.68
C ASN A 98 -15.29 5.73 -21.69
N LEU A 99 -16.16 6.43 -22.44
CA LEU A 99 -17.00 5.83 -23.47
C LEU A 99 -16.17 5.26 -24.63
N SER A 100 -15.16 6.00 -25.10
CA SER A 100 -14.27 5.55 -26.18
C SER A 100 -13.47 4.30 -25.80
N ILE A 101 -13.09 4.14 -24.53
CA ILE A 101 -12.42 2.93 -24.04
C ILE A 101 -13.34 1.71 -24.20
N ILE A 102 -14.62 1.82 -23.84
CA ILE A 102 -15.58 0.72 -24.01
C ILE A 102 -15.86 0.44 -25.48
N TRP A 103 -15.93 1.48 -26.32
CA TRP A 103 -16.03 1.33 -27.77
C TRP A 103 -14.80 0.62 -28.36
N CYS A 104 -13.59 0.92 -27.89
CA CYS A 104 -12.40 0.21 -28.33
C CYS A 104 -12.44 -1.28 -27.95
N LEU A 105 -12.97 -1.64 -26.76
CA LEU A 105 -13.18 -3.05 -26.40
C LEU A 105 -14.06 -3.76 -27.43
N HIS A 106 -15.17 -3.13 -27.82
CA HIS A 106 -16.09 -3.65 -28.84
C HIS A 106 -15.41 -3.82 -30.20
N ARG A 107 -14.73 -2.79 -30.68
CA ARG A 107 -14.08 -2.84 -31.99
C ARG A 107 -12.93 -3.84 -32.05
N PHE A 108 -12.21 -4.08 -30.94
CA PHE A 108 -11.24 -5.17 -30.88
C PHE A 108 -11.89 -6.55 -30.90
N GLU A 109 -13.07 -6.73 -30.30
CA GLU A 109 -13.82 -8.00 -30.40
C GLU A 109 -14.13 -8.34 -31.86
N GLU A 110 -14.53 -7.35 -32.66
CA GLU A 110 -14.84 -7.50 -34.08
C GLU A 110 -13.61 -7.54 -35.01
N SER A 111 -12.44 -7.12 -34.54
CA SER A 111 -11.22 -7.05 -35.36
C SER A 111 -10.60 -8.42 -35.71
N ASP A 112 -9.72 -8.45 -36.70
CA ASP A 112 -8.95 -9.65 -37.09
C ASP A 112 -7.63 -9.83 -36.31
N VAL A 113 -7.41 -9.03 -35.26
CA VAL A 113 -6.22 -9.13 -34.40
C VAL A 113 -6.20 -10.49 -33.69
N SER A 114 -5.01 -11.04 -33.42
CA SER A 114 -4.89 -12.34 -32.74
C SER A 114 -5.54 -12.31 -31.36
N SER A 115 -6.14 -13.42 -30.91
CA SER A 115 -6.82 -13.49 -29.61
C SER A 115 -5.93 -13.07 -28.44
N LYS A 116 -4.63 -13.40 -28.51
CA LYS A 116 -3.64 -13.00 -27.51
C LYS A 116 -3.43 -11.48 -27.49
N GLU A 117 -3.33 -10.85 -28.65
CA GLU A 117 -3.17 -9.39 -28.74
C GLU A 117 -4.46 -8.66 -28.35
N LYS A 118 -5.64 -9.23 -28.67
CA LYS A 118 -6.95 -8.73 -28.20
C LYS A 118 -7.01 -8.69 -26.67
N GLU A 119 -6.70 -9.81 -26.02
CA GLU A 119 -6.68 -9.89 -24.56
C GLU A 119 -5.73 -8.87 -23.94
N GLN A 120 -4.51 -8.75 -24.47
CA GLN A 120 -3.51 -7.79 -23.98
C GLN A 120 -4.00 -6.34 -24.10
N VAL A 121 -4.54 -5.94 -25.25
CA VAL A 121 -5.01 -4.56 -25.45
C VAL A 121 -6.27 -4.26 -24.64
N GLN A 122 -7.17 -5.23 -24.49
CA GLN A 122 -8.39 -5.09 -23.68
C GLN A 122 -8.06 -4.91 -22.19
N ILE A 123 -7.08 -5.67 -21.66
CA ILE A 123 -6.57 -5.48 -20.30
C ILE A 123 -5.97 -4.07 -20.16
N ALA A 124 -5.18 -3.61 -21.14
CA ALA A 124 -4.58 -2.27 -21.11
C ALA A 124 -5.65 -1.17 -21.10
N LEU A 125 -6.66 -1.27 -21.97
CA LEU A 125 -7.81 -0.35 -22.05
C LEU A 125 -8.54 -0.22 -20.71
N LEU A 126 -8.91 -1.35 -20.10
CA LEU A 126 -9.58 -1.35 -18.79
C LEU A 126 -8.65 -0.89 -17.66
N SER A 127 -7.35 -1.19 -17.76
CA SER A 127 -6.38 -0.69 -16.79
C SER A 127 -6.30 0.83 -16.81
N MET A 128 -6.27 1.43 -18.00
CA MET A 128 -6.28 2.88 -18.17
C MET A 128 -7.54 3.54 -17.60
N LEU A 129 -8.70 2.91 -17.81
CA LEU A 129 -9.96 3.37 -17.23
C LEU A 129 -9.88 3.39 -15.69
N HIS A 130 -9.35 2.33 -15.08
CA HIS A 130 -9.11 2.28 -13.63
C HIS A 130 -8.09 3.33 -13.18
N TYR A 131 -6.99 3.53 -13.92
CA TYR A 131 -5.96 4.52 -13.59
C TYR A 131 -6.52 5.94 -13.58
N LYS A 132 -7.38 6.28 -14.56
CA LYS A 132 -8.11 7.56 -14.59
C LYS A 132 -8.97 7.73 -13.34
N PHE A 133 -9.74 6.72 -12.94
CA PHE A 133 -10.56 6.77 -11.73
C PHE A 133 -9.73 6.88 -10.45
N LEU A 134 -8.66 6.10 -10.32
CA LEU A 134 -7.73 6.16 -9.19
C LEU A 134 -7.07 7.53 -9.08
N SER A 135 -6.70 8.16 -10.20
CA SER A 135 -6.11 9.51 -10.20
C SER A 135 -7.07 10.58 -9.66
N SER A 136 -8.36 10.47 -10.02
CA SER A 136 -9.40 11.36 -9.50
C SER A 136 -9.63 11.15 -8.00
N LEU A 137 -9.71 9.89 -7.56
CA LEU A 137 -9.84 9.55 -6.14
C LEU A 137 -8.62 10.01 -5.34
N MET A 138 -7.41 9.82 -5.86
CA MET A 138 -6.18 10.29 -5.23
C MET A 138 -6.21 11.81 -5.03
N SER A 139 -6.64 12.56 -6.05
CA SER A 139 -6.79 14.01 -5.98
C SER A 139 -7.80 14.46 -4.93
N HIS A 140 -8.90 13.71 -4.80
CA HIS A 140 -10.00 14.03 -3.92
C HIS A 140 -9.65 13.77 -2.44
N TYR A 141 -9.09 12.59 -2.13
CA TYR A 141 -8.81 12.19 -0.75
C TYR A 141 -7.45 12.69 -0.24
N PHE A 142 -6.48 12.93 -1.14
CA PHE A 142 -5.12 13.34 -0.78
C PHE A 142 -4.74 14.62 -1.54
N ARG A 143 -5.14 15.77 -0.98
CA ARG A 143 -4.75 17.09 -1.49
C ARG A 143 -3.23 17.29 -1.44
N TYR A 144 -2.59 16.72 -0.43
CA TYR A 144 -1.13 16.68 -0.26
C TYR A 144 -0.69 15.23 -0.08
N PRO A 145 0.55 14.89 -0.48
CA PRO A 145 1.12 13.56 -0.23
C PRO A 145 0.98 13.16 1.24
N ALA A 146 0.49 11.95 1.46
CA ALA A 146 0.41 11.35 2.78
C ALA A 146 1.80 11.05 3.32
N ASP A 147 1.94 11.06 4.65
CA ASP A 147 3.16 10.59 5.28
C ASP A 147 3.39 9.10 4.95
N LYS A 148 4.59 8.80 4.46
CA LYS A 148 4.96 7.45 4.00
C LYS A 148 4.89 6.42 5.12
N SER A 149 5.20 6.80 6.36
CA SER A 149 5.14 5.89 7.50
C SER A 149 3.70 5.52 7.86
N VAL A 150 2.79 6.49 7.83
CA VAL A 150 1.35 6.26 8.04
C VAL A 150 0.79 5.35 6.95
N ALA A 151 1.16 5.57 5.69
CA ALA A 151 0.75 4.70 4.59
C ALA A 151 1.31 3.28 4.69
N MET A 152 2.58 3.12 5.11
CA MET A 152 3.17 1.79 5.35
C MET A 152 2.46 1.05 6.49
N MET A 153 2.17 1.73 7.59
CA MET A 153 1.38 1.17 8.69
C MET A 153 -0.03 0.78 8.23
N THR A 154 -0.68 1.64 7.45
CA THR A 154 -1.99 1.36 6.85
C THR A 154 -1.95 0.04 6.09
N TYR A 155 -0.99 -0.13 5.19
CA TYR A 155 -0.83 -1.37 4.43
C TYR A 155 -0.53 -2.58 5.33
N ALA A 156 0.29 -2.42 6.37
CA ALA A 156 0.58 -3.47 7.34
C ALA A 156 -0.68 -3.92 8.10
N SER A 157 -1.57 -2.97 8.45
CA SER A 157 -2.84 -3.22 9.15
C SER A 157 -3.94 -3.82 8.28
N LEU A 158 -3.80 -3.81 6.94
CA LEU A 158 -4.78 -4.47 6.07
C LEU A 158 -4.74 -5.99 6.26
N SER A 159 -5.91 -6.59 6.46
CA SER A 159 -6.09 -8.04 6.43
C SER A 159 -6.17 -8.57 4.98
N LYS A 160 -6.06 -9.89 4.80
CA LYS A 160 -6.25 -10.54 3.48
C LYS A 160 -7.67 -10.40 2.89
N LYS A 161 -8.61 -9.77 3.60
CA LYS A 161 -9.93 -9.39 3.05
C LYS A 161 -9.83 -8.22 2.08
N PHE A 162 -8.77 -7.42 2.14
CA PHE A 162 -8.52 -6.32 1.21
C PHE A 162 -7.82 -6.87 -0.03
N SER A 163 -8.42 -6.71 -1.20
CA SER A 163 -7.81 -7.13 -2.48
C SER A 163 -6.43 -6.50 -2.69
N LEU A 164 -6.24 -5.24 -2.30
CA LEU A 164 -4.92 -4.59 -2.34
C LEU A 164 -3.86 -5.34 -1.52
N LYS A 165 -4.23 -5.94 -0.38
CA LYS A 165 -3.32 -6.76 0.44
C LYS A 165 -3.02 -8.11 -0.20
N VAL A 166 -3.97 -8.66 -0.94
CA VAL A 166 -3.80 -9.93 -1.67
C VAL A 166 -2.85 -9.75 -2.85
N HIS A 167 -3.06 -8.73 -3.68
CA HIS A 167 -2.25 -8.50 -4.88
C HIS A 167 -0.92 -7.78 -4.60
N GLY A 168 -0.86 -6.97 -3.54
CA GLY A 168 0.37 -6.36 -3.05
C GLY A 168 0.87 -5.12 -3.80
N SER A 169 0.16 -4.68 -4.86
CA SER A 169 0.33 -3.34 -5.47
C SER A 169 -0.96 -2.88 -6.15
N TRP A 170 -1.08 -1.57 -6.40
CA TRP A 170 -2.22 -1.02 -7.15
C TRP A 170 -2.24 -1.50 -8.60
N GLY A 171 -1.09 -1.62 -9.26
CA GLY A 171 -1.00 -2.13 -10.63
C GLY A 171 -1.47 -3.58 -10.74
N ALA A 172 -1.06 -4.44 -9.80
CA ALA A 172 -1.48 -5.84 -9.78
C ALA A 172 -2.99 -5.99 -9.50
N LEU A 173 -3.53 -5.19 -8.59
CA LEU A 173 -4.97 -5.13 -8.33
C LEU A 173 -5.77 -4.68 -9.57
N VAL A 174 -5.31 -3.63 -10.26
CA VAL A 174 -5.99 -3.14 -11.47
C VAL A 174 -5.99 -4.17 -12.59
N LYS A 175 -4.87 -4.90 -12.76
CA LYS A 175 -4.78 -6.00 -13.72
C LYS A 175 -5.80 -7.09 -13.43
N ASP A 176 -5.84 -7.60 -12.19
CA ASP A 176 -6.81 -8.63 -11.76
C ASP A 176 -8.26 -8.19 -12.01
N ARG A 177 -8.59 -6.94 -11.67
CA ARG A 177 -9.92 -6.39 -11.91
C ARG A 177 -10.25 -6.27 -13.39
N SER A 178 -9.28 -5.90 -14.21
CA SER A 178 -9.46 -5.79 -15.67
C SER A 178 -9.73 -7.16 -16.29
N GLU A 179 -8.97 -8.18 -15.88
CA GLU A 179 -9.18 -9.58 -16.28
C GLU A 179 -10.56 -10.09 -15.84
N SER A 180 -10.99 -9.76 -14.61
CA SER A 180 -12.31 -10.12 -14.10
C SER A 180 -13.47 -9.52 -14.89
N ILE A 181 -13.33 -8.28 -15.38
CA ILE A 181 -14.35 -7.63 -16.23
C ILE A 181 -14.44 -8.29 -17.61
N LEU A 182 -13.31 -8.73 -18.16
CA LEU A 182 -13.25 -9.39 -19.47
C LEU A 182 -13.73 -10.85 -19.45
N ALA A 183 -13.82 -11.46 -18.27
CA ALA A 183 -14.29 -12.82 -18.13
C ALA A 183 -15.64 -13.02 -18.84
N LYS A 184 -15.77 -14.11 -19.61
CA LYS A 184 -16.98 -14.42 -20.39
C LYS A 184 -18.24 -14.63 -19.53
N THR A 185 -18.04 -14.93 -18.25
CA THR A 185 -19.09 -15.07 -17.24
C THR A 185 -19.43 -13.74 -16.54
N GLY A 186 -18.70 -12.66 -16.86
CA GLY A 186 -18.89 -11.34 -16.29
C GLY A 186 -20.18 -10.68 -16.78
N ILE A 187 -20.81 -9.91 -15.89
CA ILE A 187 -22.07 -9.22 -16.16
C ILE A 187 -22.00 -8.22 -17.33
N HIS A 188 -20.79 -7.73 -17.63
CA HIS A 188 -20.55 -6.73 -18.68
C HIS A 188 -20.09 -7.35 -20.01
N TYR A 189 -19.96 -8.69 -20.08
CA TYR A 189 -19.43 -9.38 -21.26
C TYR A 189 -20.20 -9.01 -22.53
N ASN A 190 -21.53 -9.06 -22.47
CA ASN A 190 -22.35 -8.71 -23.63
C ASN A 190 -22.25 -7.22 -23.95
N THR A 191 -22.25 -6.35 -22.94
CA THR A 191 -22.23 -4.89 -23.10
C THR A 191 -21.05 -4.41 -23.93
N TYR A 192 -19.82 -4.83 -23.59
CA TYR A 192 -18.65 -4.39 -24.36
C TYR A 192 -18.53 -5.13 -25.70
N ARG A 193 -19.14 -6.30 -25.89
CA ARG A 193 -19.14 -7.01 -27.18
C ARG A 193 -20.10 -6.40 -28.18
N THR A 194 -21.20 -5.83 -27.74
CA THR A 194 -22.21 -5.22 -28.62
C THR A 194 -22.07 -3.70 -28.71
N PHE A 195 -21.50 -3.07 -27.67
CA PHE A 195 -21.52 -1.63 -27.41
C PHE A 195 -22.95 -1.06 -27.44
N ALA A 196 -23.90 -1.84 -26.93
CA ALA A 196 -25.31 -1.53 -26.92
C ALA A 196 -26.05 -2.43 -25.90
N PRO A 197 -27.20 -2.00 -25.37
CA PRO A 197 -27.79 -0.66 -25.52
C PRO A 197 -27.01 0.42 -24.72
N ASP A 198 -27.26 1.69 -25.01
CA ASP A 198 -26.50 2.82 -24.44
C ASP A 198 -26.54 2.89 -22.91
N ASP A 199 -27.69 2.57 -22.31
CA ASP A 199 -27.89 2.50 -20.86
C ASP A 199 -27.00 1.42 -20.21
N ALA A 200 -26.81 0.29 -20.89
CA ALA A 200 -25.90 -0.76 -20.43
C ALA A 200 -24.43 -0.30 -20.49
N VAL A 201 -24.04 0.46 -21.51
CA VAL A 201 -22.68 1.04 -21.61
C VAL A 201 -22.45 2.05 -20.49
N VAL A 202 -23.41 2.96 -20.27
CA VAL A 202 -23.40 3.92 -19.16
C VAL A 202 -23.31 3.22 -17.81
N TYR A 203 -24.11 2.16 -17.61
CA TYR A 203 -24.08 1.34 -16.39
C TYR A 203 -22.73 0.67 -16.19
N MET A 204 -22.12 0.10 -17.23
CA MET A 204 -20.81 -0.54 -17.15
C MET A 204 -19.73 0.43 -16.66
N VAL A 205 -19.68 1.65 -17.22
CA VAL A 205 -18.71 2.67 -16.79
C VAL A 205 -18.91 3.02 -15.30
N ASN A 206 -20.16 3.23 -14.89
CA ASN A 206 -20.50 3.57 -13.50
C ASN A 206 -20.20 2.44 -12.52
N ASP A 207 -20.48 1.18 -12.87
CA ASP A 207 -20.19 0.02 -12.03
C ASP A 207 -18.68 -0.18 -11.85
N ILE A 208 -17.89 -0.08 -12.93
CA ILE A 208 -16.43 -0.17 -12.86
C ILE A 208 -15.87 0.93 -11.94
N GLN A 209 -16.30 2.18 -12.14
CA GLN A 209 -15.88 3.32 -11.33
C GLN A 209 -16.28 3.13 -9.85
N SER A 210 -17.51 2.71 -9.58
CA SER A 210 -18.03 2.54 -8.23
C SER A 210 -17.26 1.45 -7.48
N ARG A 211 -17.02 0.29 -8.11
CA ARG A 211 -16.32 -0.82 -7.44
C ARG A 211 -14.87 -0.49 -7.08
N ILE A 212 -14.13 0.21 -7.95
CA ILE A 212 -12.75 0.62 -7.60
C ILE A 212 -12.74 1.71 -6.53
N ARG A 213 -13.74 2.61 -6.53
CA ARG A 213 -13.92 3.62 -5.49
C ARG A 213 -14.16 2.99 -4.12
N GLU A 214 -14.99 1.96 -4.03
CA GLU A 214 -15.26 1.28 -2.75
C GLU A 214 -14.01 0.59 -2.20
N VAL A 215 -13.19 -0.04 -3.06
CA VAL A 215 -11.87 -0.58 -2.64
C VAL A 215 -10.97 0.55 -2.12
N PHE A 216 -10.90 1.68 -2.84
CA PHE A 216 -10.07 2.81 -2.44
C PHE A 216 -10.53 3.40 -1.10
N LYS A 217 -11.82 3.67 -0.94
CA LYS A 217 -12.43 4.19 0.30
C LYS A 217 -12.14 3.28 1.49
N ALA A 218 -12.32 1.97 1.33
CA ALA A 218 -12.06 1.03 2.41
C ALA A 218 -10.59 1.12 2.90
N VAL A 219 -9.63 1.33 2.00
CA VAL A 219 -8.22 1.54 2.38
C VAL A 219 -8.02 2.91 3.03
N VAL A 220 -8.68 3.97 2.53
CA VAL A 220 -8.65 5.32 3.13
C VAL A 220 -9.21 5.32 4.55
N GLU A 221 -10.27 4.56 4.83
CA GLU A 221 -10.81 4.42 6.18
C GLU A 221 -9.80 3.82 7.16
N VAL A 222 -9.05 2.80 6.72
CA VAL A 222 -7.96 2.23 7.53
C VAL A 222 -6.84 3.27 7.69
N PHE A 223 -6.52 4.03 6.64
CA PHE A 223 -5.53 5.10 6.71
C PHE A 223 -5.88 6.14 7.78
N HIS A 224 -7.13 6.61 7.82
CA HIS A 224 -7.57 7.56 8.84
C HIS A 224 -7.50 6.98 10.24
N LYS A 225 -7.91 5.73 10.44
CA LYS A 225 -7.78 5.04 11.75
C LYS A 225 -6.32 4.96 12.21
N VAL A 226 -5.41 4.58 11.32
CA VAL A 226 -3.98 4.51 11.63
C VAL A 226 -3.42 5.90 11.93
N ARG A 227 -3.78 6.92 11.15
CA ARG A 227 -3.34 8.30 11.38
C ARG A 227 -3.84 8.87 12.71
N GLU A 228 -5.08 8.56 13.10
CA GLU A 228 -5.63 8.97 14.41
C GLU A 228 -4.96 8.25 15.57
N GLN A 229 -4.65 6.95 15.42
CA GLN A 229 -3.88 6.21 16.40
C GLN A 229 -2.46 6.78 16.55
N ASP A 230 -1.80 7.08 15.44
CA ASP A 230 -0.47 7.70 15.41
C ASP A 230 -0.48 9.07 16.11
N ALA A 231 -1.45 9.93 15.78
CA ALA A 231 -1.62 11.23 16.44
C ALA A 231 -1.86 11.10 17.96
N LYS A 232 -2.68 10.12 18.40
CA LYS A 232 -2.90 9.85 19.83
C LYS A 232 -1.62 9.39 20.53
N ILE A 233 -0.80 8.57 19.88
CA ILE A 233 0.50 8.15 20.43
C ILE A 233 1.41 9.37 20.55
N THR A 234 1.45 10.26 19.55
CA THR A 234 2.23 11.51 19.60
C THR A 234 1.76 12.46 20.73
N THR A 235 0.45 12.53 21.01
CA THR A 235 -0.09 13.33 22.13
C THR A 235 0.27 12.73 23.49
N VAL A 236 0.19 11.40 23.63
CA VAL A 236 0.61 10.73 24.87
C VAL A 236 2.12 10.85 25.09
N SER A 237 2.93 10.82 24.03
CA SER A 237 4.37 11.01 24.15
C SER A 237 4.78 12.45 24.44
N SER A 238 4.02 13.45 23.97
CA SER A 238 4.27 14.86 24.33
C SER A 238 3.86 15.19 25.77
N SER A 239 3.04 14.36 26.42
CA SER A 239 2.86 14.40 27.88
C SER A 239 3.98 13.69 28.67
N VAL A 240 4.89 13.02 27.96
CA VAL A 240 6.14 12.46 28.49
C VAL A 240 7.28 13.33 27.95
N ASP A 241 7.28 14.60 28.31
CA ASP A 241 8.44 15.47 28.05
C ASP A 241 9.63 14.97 28.88
N ILE A 242 10.57 14.29 28.23
CA ILE A 242 11.92 14.08 28.74
C ILE A 242 12.80 15.10 28.05
N ASP A 243 13.29 16.05 28.85
CA ASP A 243 14.19 17.15 28.53
C ASP A 243 15.22 16.79 27.44
N GLY A 244 14.97 17.32 26.24
CA GLY A 244 15.64 16.98 25.00
C GLY A 244 16.85 17.86 24.67
N GLU A 245 17.81 18.00 25.59
CA GLU A 245 19.11 18.59 25.24
C GLU A 245 20.24 17.56 25.22
N SER A 246 20.88 17.44 24.05
CA SER A 246 22.18 16.81 23.75
C SER A 246 22.26 15.33 23.30
N ILE A 247 21.53 14.93 22.24
CA ILE A 247 21.90 13.71 21.46
C ILE A 247 21.99 14.00 19.95
N VAL A 248 22.39 15.21 19.58
CA VAL A 248 22.68 15.54 18.17
C VAL A 248 24.09 16.11 18.10
N LYS A 249 25.08 15.19 18.11
CA LYS A 249 26.43 15.32 17.51
C LYS A 249 27.39 14.30 18.17
N ASP A 250 27.27 13.02 17.83
CA ASP A 250 28.48 12.29 17.40
C ASP A 250 28.13 10.99 16.68
N LYS A 251 28.69 10.83 15.47
CA LYS A 251 28.33 9.76 14.53
C LYS A 251 29.36 8.65 14.60
N ARG A 252 28.89 7.42 14.90
CA ARG A 252 29.39 6.07 14.56
C ARG A 252 29.62 5.10 15.73
N ASN A 253 29.76 5.56 16.98
CA ASN A 253 30.07 4.66 18.12
C ASN A 253 28.97 4.52 19.21
N ASP A 254 27.84 5.22 19.10
CA ASP A 254 26.87 5.34 20.20
C ASP A 254 26.02 4.09 20.51
N TYR A 255 25.79 3.20 19.53
CA TYR A 255 24.99 1.98 19.79
C TYR A 255 25.72 0.97 20.69
N THR A 256 27.04 1.08 20.83
CA THR A 256 27.82 0.28 21.80
C THR A 256 27.37 0.55 23.22
N ARG A 257 27.06 1.81 23.57
CA ARG A 257 26.56 2.19 24.90
C ARG A 257 25.19 1.58 25.17
N PHE A 258 24.28 1.69 24.20
CA PHE A 258 22.94 1.11 24.29
C PHE A 258 22.96 -0.43 24.41
N ARG A 259 23.87 -1.07 23.69
CA ARG A 259 24.12 -2.51 23.78
C ARG A 259 24.68 -2.91 25.15
N GLN A 260 25.75 -2.25 25.60
CA GLN A 260 26.35 -2.47 26.93
C GLN A 260 25.34 -2.25 28.05
N TYR A 261 24.45 -1.28 27.89
CA TYR A 261 23.37 -1.03 28.84
C TYR A 261 22.45 -2.24 28.98
N LEU A 262 21.95 -2.78 27.86
CA LEU A 262 21.09 -3.96 27.89
C LEU A 262 21.80 -5.15 28.54
N HIS A 263 23.07 -5.39 28.19
CA HIS A 263 23.89 -6.44 28.82
C HIS A 263 24.06 -6.27 30.33
N ARG A 264 24.15 -5.02 30.81
CA ARG A 264 24.28 -4.74 32.26
C ARG A 264 22.99 -5.03 33.02
N ILE A 265 21.84 -4.73 32.42
CA ILE A 265 20.56 -4.80 33.13
C ILE A 265 19.85 -6.14 32.97
N ILE A 266 20.13 -6.90 31.91
CA ILE A 266 19.34 -8.09 31.54
C ILE A 266 19.33 -9.16 32.62
N SER A 267 20.40 -9.35 33.39
CA SER A 267 20.47 -10.39 34.42
C SER A 267 19.63 -10.10 35.66
N ASP A 268 19.02 -8.91 35.77
CA ASP A 268 18.19 -8.50 36.91
C ASP A 268 16.80 -8.08 36.43
N ASP A 269 15.79 -8.91 36.71
CA ASP A 269 14.40 -8.71 36.29
C ASP A 269 13.86 -7.31 36.64
N GLU A 270 14.13 -6.84 37.86
CA GLU A 270 13.60 -5.56 38.36
C GLU A 270 14.18 -4.36 37.59
N THR A 271 15.46 -4.44 37.23
CA THR A 271 16.13 -3.41 36.43
C THR A 271 15.80 -3.54 34.95
N PHE A 272 15.71 -4.76 34.43
CA PHE A 272 15.45 -5.01 33.02
C PHE A 272 14.01 -4.69 32.64
N ILE A 273 13.03 -5.16 33.43
CA ILE A 273 11.61 -5.18 33.10
C ILE A 273 10.90 -3.96 33.70
N LYS A 274 10.44 -3.04 32.84
CA LYS A 274 9.68 -1.85 33.22
C LYS A 274 8.25 -1.97 32.73
N GLN A 275 7.30 -2.04 33.66
CA GLN A 275 5.89 -2.28 33.34
C GLN A 275 5.32 -1.22 32.39
N GLU A 276 5.71 0.04 32.53
CA GLU A 276 5.25 1.11 31.64
C GLU A 276 5.72 0.91 30.18
N LEU A 277 6.91 0.35 29.96
CA LEU A 277 7.39 0.01 28.62
C LEU A 277 6.63 -1.19 28.05
N VAL A 278 6.31 -2.17 28.89
CA VAL A 278 5.45 -3.30 28.52
C VAL A 278 4.07 -2.79 28.08
N ASP A 279 3.48 -1.86 28.83
CA ASP A 279 2.17 -1.28 28.54
C ASP A 279 2.17 -0.47 27.24
N ILE A 280 3.25 0.27 26.96
CA ILE A 280 3.45 0.99 25.70
C ILE A 280 3.47 0.00 24.53
N ILE A 281 4.19 -1.12 24.67
CA ILE A 281 4.30 -2.12 23.60
C ILE A 281 3.00 -2.89 23.42
N ALA A 282 2.28 -3.19 24.51
CA ALA A 282 0.95 -3.80 24.45
C ALA A 282 -0.05 -2.91 23.68
N LYS A 283 0.02 -1.59 23.88
CA LYS A 283 -0.76 -0.63 23.07
C LYS A 283 -0.33 -0.63 21.61
N ALA A 284 0.97 -0.78 21.34
CA ALA A 284 1.49 -0.86 19.98
C ALA A 284 1.17 -2.21 19.29
N ILE A 285 1.01 -3.32 20.02
CA ILE A 285 0.70 -4.65 19.47
C ILE A 285 -0.51 -5.21 20.22
N HIS A 286 -1.70 -4.72 19.88
CA HIS A 286 -2.95 -5.10 20.55
C HIS A 286 -3.28 -6.61 20.54
N THR A 287 -2.65 -7.39 19.66
CA THR A 287 -2.83 -8.86 19.59
C THR A 287 -1.90 -9.62 20.54
N MET A 288 -0.94 -8.95 21.17
CA MET A 288 0.05 -9.54 22.07
C MET A 288 -0.45 -9.45 23.52
N PRO A 289 -0.63 -10.58 24.23
CA PRO A 289 -0.94 -10.57 25.65
C PRO A 289 0.24 -9.98 26.46
N PRO A 290 0.04 -8.93 27.28
CA PRO A 290 1.13 -8.28 28.03
C PRO A 290 1.87 -9.25 28.96
N GLU A 291 1.14 -10.14 29.63
CA GLU A 291 1.71 -11.15 30.53
C GLU A 291 2.69 -12.08 29.80
N GLN A 292 2.39 -12.46 28.56
CA GLN A 292 3.26 -13.32 27.76
C GLN A 292 4.55 -12.61 27.31
N LEU A 293 4.49 -11.29 27.12
CA LEU A 293 5.70 -10.50 26.93
C LEU A 293 6.54 -10.46 28.21
N VAL A 294 5.92 -10.21 29.38
CA VAL A 294 6.62 -10.20 30.67
C VAL A 294 7.30 -11.56 30.92
N ASN A 295 6.58 -12.67 30.71
CA ASN A 295 7.14 -14.02 30.86
C ASN A 295 8.35 -14.24 29.94
N SER A 296 8.27 -13.77 28.70
CA SER A 296 9.39 -13.86 27.76
C SER A 296 10.60 -13.02 28.18
N LEU A 297 10.38 -11.83 28.73
CA LEU A 297 11.46 -10.99 29.25
C LEU A 297 12.10 -11.58 30.52
N ARG A 298 11.30 -12.17 31.41
CA ARG A 298 11.82 -12.91 32.59
C ARG A 298 12.64 -14.13 32.18
N TYR A 299 12.14 -14.90 31.21
CA TYR A 299 12.90 -16.01 30.65
C TYR A 299 14.27 -15.57 30.14
N MET A 300 14.37 -14.40 29.49
CA MET A 300 15.64 -13.85 29.07
C MET A 300 16.57 -13.56 30.25
N SER A 301 16.06 -12.92 31.31
CA SER A 301 16.82 -12.60 32.50
C SER A 301 17.30 -13.83 33.26
N ASP A 302 16.45 -14.84 33.40
CA ASP A 302 16.76 -16.10 34.07
C ASP A 302 17.85 -16.92 33.33
N ASN A 303 17.91 -16.82 31.99
CA ASN A 303 18.73 -17.70 31.17
C ASN A 303 19.97 -17.03 30.53
N VAL A 304 20.11 -15.70 30.62
CA VAL A 304 21.26 -14.98 30.01
C VAL A 304 22.62 -15.38 30.62
N SER A 305 22.63 -15.84 31.86
CA SER A 305 23.86 -16.22 32.58
C SER A 305 24.33 -17.65 32.27
N ASP A 306 23.62 -18.41 31.43
CA ASP A 306 24.09 -19.72 31.00
C ASP A 306 25.37 -19.57 30.18
N SER A 307 26.44 -20.25 30.61
CA SER A 307 27.73 -20.36 29.91
C SER A 307 27.63 -20.81 28.44
N LYS A 308 26.48 -21.33 28.01
CA LYS A 308 26.16 -21.74 26.64
C LYS A 308 25.10 -20.86 25.95
N ASP A 309 24.77 -19.67 26.46
CA ASP A 309 23.79 -18.78 25.84
C ASP A 309 24.19 -18.45 24.39
N LYS A 310 23.41 -19.03 23.46
CA LYS A 310 23.55 -18.84 22.00
C LYS A 310 22.42 -18.01 21.42
N VAL A 311 21.45 -17.59 22.23
CA VAL A 311 20.21 -16.99 21.73
C VAL A 311 20.03 -15.57 22.26
N ILE A 312 20.08 -15.37 23.57
CA ILE A 312 19.72 -14.11 24.23
C ILE A 312 20.77 -13.05 23.94
N THR A 313 22.05 -13.35 24.18
CA THR A 313 23.17 -12.43 23.92
C THR A 313 23.25 -12.01 22.44
N PRO A 314 23.21 -12.94 21.46
CA PRO A 314 23.15 -12.57 20.04
C PRO A 314 21.92 -11.76 19.68
N LEU A 315 20.75 -12.06 20.28
CA LEU A 315 19.53 -11.31 20.05
C LEU A 315 19.67 -9.85 20.50
N LEU A 316 20.19 -9.59 21.71
CA LEU A 316 20.43 -8.24 22.21
C LEU A 316 21.29 -7.44 21.24
N ASP A 317 22.43 -8.00 20.86
CA ASP A 317 23.43 -7.36 20.02
C ASP A 317 22.87 -7.03 18.64
N LYS A 318 22.32 -8.03 17.96
CA LYS A 318 21.82 -7.90 16.60
C LYS A 318 20.59 -7.00 16.53
N THR A 319 19.72 -7.05 17.54
CA THR A 319 18.52 -6.18 17.58
C THR A 319 18.91 -4.71 17.64
N ILE A 320 19.85 -4.34 18.52
CA ILE A 320 20.34 -2.96 18.65
C ILE A 320 21.09 -2.52 17.39
N ILE A 321 21.98 -3.35 16.86
CA ILE A 321 22.73 -3.03 15.63
C ILE A 321 21.75 -2.79 14.47
N HIS A 322 20.81 -3.70 14.26
CA HIS A 322 19.82 -3.58 13.20
C HIS A 322 18.95 -2.32 13.38
N ALA A 323 18.43 -2.08 14.59
CA ALA A 323 17.59 -0.92 14.87
C ALA A 323 18.34 0.39 14.59
N PHE A 324 19.54 0.57 15.11
CA PHE A 324 20.31 1.79 14.91
C PHE A 324 20.74 1.97 13.46
N HIS A 325 21.15 0.90 12.76
CA HIS A 325 21.48 0.99 11.34
C HIS A 325 20.27 1.46 10.53
N TYR A 326 19.10 0.87 10.76
CA TYR A 326 17.88 1.28 10.09
C TYR A 326 17.51 2.74 10.39
N LEU A 327 17.51 3.13 11.66
CA LEU A 327 17.11 4.48 12.09
C LEU A 327 18.05 5.53 11.49
N GLN A 328 19.36 5.26 11.46
CA GLN A 328 20.33 6.16 10.83
C GLN A 328 20.18 6.24 9.31
N GLN A 329 20.07 5.10 8.63
CA GLN A 329 19.91 5.05 7.17
C GLN A 329 18.65 5.81 6.72
N ASN A 330 17.58 5.72 7.52
CA ASN A 330 16.30 6.35 7.24
C ASN A 330 16.16 7.75 7.90
N LYS A 331 17.21 8.27 8.52
CA LYS A 331 17.25 9.58 9.21
C LYS A 331 16.09 9.76 10.20
N VAL A 332 15.72 8.70 10.90
CA VAL A 332 14.69 8.74 11.94
C VAL A 332 15.28 9.38 13.18
N ASP A 333 14.55 10.35 13.74
CA ASP A 333 14.91 10.96 15.02
C ASP A 333 14.70 9.95 16.15
N ILE A 334 15.80 9.55 16.79
CA ILE A 334 15.80 8.56 17.88
C ILE A 334 15.18 9.10 19.17
N THR A 335 15.05 10.42 19.31
CA THR A 335 14.38 11.06 20.45
C THR A 335 12.86 10.95 20.32
N ASN A 336 12.36 10.78 19.10
CA ASN A 336 10.95 10.51 18.83
C ASN A 336 10.65 9.01 19.00
N LEU A 337 10.59 8.57 20.27
CA LEU A 337 10.32 7.16 20.64
C LEU A 337 9.05 6.58 19.97
N PRO A 338 7.92 7.32 19.84
CA PRO A 338 6.77 6.86 19.06
C PRO A 338 7.11 6.50 17.62
N LEU A 339 7.80 7.40 16.91
CA LEU A 339 8.18 7.20 15.53
C LEU A 339 9.14 6.00 15.41
N VAL A 340 10.07 5.86 16.35
CA VAL A 340 10.94 4.68 16.42
C VAL A 340 10.12 3.40 16.57
N LEU A 341 9.23 3.32 17.56
CA LEU A 341 8.38 2.14 17.79
C LEU A 341 7.55 1.77 16.57
N VAL A 342 6.93 2.78 15.93
CA VAL A 342 6.14 2.60 14.71
C VAL A 342 6.99 2.02 13.57
N LYS A 343 8.16 2.61 13.31
CA LYS A 343 9.05 2.19 12.24
C LYS A 343 9.59 0.78 12.50
N MET A 344 10.09 0.53 13.70
CA MET A 344 10.64 -0.76 14.08
C MET A 344 9.59 -1.86 14.06
N ARG A 345 8.35 -1.59 14.50
CA ARG A 345 7.24 -2.56 14.45
C ARG A 345 6.95 -2.96 13.02
N ALA A 346 6.84 -2.00 12.10
CA ALA A 346 6.57 -2.27 10.69
C ALA A 346 7.66 -3.16 10.06
N ILE A 347 8.94 -2.89 10.36
CA ILE A 347 10.06 -3.70 9.87
C ILE A 347 10.02 -5.10 10.46
N TYR A 348 9.83 -5.23 11.77
CA TYR A 348 9.80 -6.52 12.45
C TYR A 348 8.58 -7.37 12.11
N MET A 349 7.53 -6.79 11.53
CA MET A 349 6.36 -7.52 10.99
C MET A 349 6.43 -7.77 9.47
N SER A 350 7.29 -7.07 8.72
CA SER A 350 7.38 -7.17 7.25
C SER A 350 7.74 -8.58 6.77
N SER A 351 6.86 -9.22 5.99
CA SER A 351 7.08 -10.56 5.44
C SER A 351 8.02 -10.61 4.22
N ARG A 352 8.49 -9.45 3.72
CA ARG A 352 9.21 -9.34 2.43
C ARG A 352 10.68 -8.93 2.55
N SER A 353 11.20 -8.68 3.75
CA SER A 353 12.61 -8.34 3.90
C SER A 353 13.46 -9.61 3.88
N VAL A 354 14.23 -9.77 2.80
CA VAL A 354 15.24 -10.83 2.58
C VAL A 354 16.62 -10.37 3.09
N GLN A 355 16.66 -9.47 4.07
CA GLN A 355 17.92 -9.08 4.71
C GLN A 355 18.26 -10.15 5.75
N ASP A 356 19.38 -10.83 5.55
CA ASP A 356 19.84 -11.96 6.38
C ASP A 356 19.79 -11.62 7.88
N ASP A 357 20.22 -10.42 8.27
CA ASP A 357 20.23 -9.94 9.67
C ASP A 357 18.83 -9.86 10.30
N LEU A 358 17.80 -9.49 9.55
CA LEU A 358 16.43 -9.36 10.06
C LEU A 358 15.76 -10.74 10.25
N MET A 359 16.09 -11.69 9.38
CA MET A 359 15.59 -13.06 9.56
C MET A 359 16.18 -13.68 10.81
N GLU A 360 17.48 -13.51 11.02
CA GLU A 360 18.18 -14.05 12.18
C GLU A 360 17.64 -13.49 13.50
N ILE A 361 17.44 -12.17 13.64
CA ILE A 361 16.85 -11.62 14.89
C ILE A 361 15.42 -12.10 15.14
N ARG A 362 14.67 -12.43 14.09
CA ARG A 362 13.31 -12.97 14.23
C ARG A 362 13.32 -14.45 14.59
N GLU A 363 14.30 -15.20 14.12
CA GLU A 363 14.50 -16.59 14.52
C GLU A 363 14.89 -16.64 16.00
N LEU A 364 15.90 -15.87 16.40
CA LEU A 364 16.34 -15.77 17.81
C LEU A 364 15.22 -15.33 18.76
N ALA A 365 14.49 -14.26 18.44
CA ALA A 365 13.35 -13.84 19.25
C ALA A 365 12.17 -14.83 19.17
N GLY A 366 12.09 -15.60 18.09
CA GLY A 366 11.11 -16.66 17.89
C GLY A 366 11.38 -17.84 18.81
N GLU A 367 12.63 -18.26 18.95
CA GLU A 367 13.06 -19.32 19.87
C GLU A 367 12.67 -18.97 21.32
N ILE A 368 12.98 -17.75 21.76
CA ILE A 368 12.58 -17.26 23.09
C ILE A 368 11.05 -17.29 23.27
N ALA A 369 10.30 -16.82 22.26
CA ALA A 369 8.85 -16.83 22.32
C ALA A 369 8.27 -18.26 22.26
N GLU A 370 8.95 -19.22 21.63
CA GLU A 370 8.53 -20.61 21.62
C GLU A 370 8.67 -21.26 23.00
N ASP A 371 9.77 -20.97 23.69
CA ASP A 371 10.10 -21.51 25.01
C ASP A 371 9.33 -20.86 26.17
N ALA A 372 9.13 -19.53 26.11
CA ALA A 372 8.58 -18.76 27.23
C ALA A 372 7.05 -18.56 27.17
N VAL A 373 6.41 -18.80 26.02
CA VAL A 373 4.97 -18.55 25.83
C VAL A 373 4.17 -19.84 25.98
N ASP A 374 3.32 -19.89 27.01
CA ASP A 374 2.47 -21.06 27.31
C ASP A 374 1.40 -21.34 26.24
N SER A 375 1.05 -20.33 25.45
CA SER A 375 0.03 -20.44 24.41
C SER A 375 0.52 -21.18 23.17
N ARG A 376 -0.21 -22.24 22.77
CA ARG A 376 0.02 -22.95 21.49
C ARG A 376 -0.36 -22.16 20.24
N ASN A 377 -0.96 -20.98 20.39
CA ASN A 377 -1.38 -20.15 19.26
C ASN A 377 -0.17 -19.46 18.60
N ALA A 378 0.15 -19.88 17.37
CA ALA A 378 1.24 -19.30 16.58
C ALA A 378 1.12 -17.78 16.37
N SER A 379 -0.09 -17.23 16.30
CA SER A 379 -0.29 -15.78 16.19
C SER A 379 0.11 -15.05 17.47
N VAL A 380 -0.11 -15.67 18.64
CA VAL A 380 0.31 -15.12 19.92
C VAL A 380 1.84 -15.13 19.99
N LYS A 381 2.48 -16.27 19.71
CA LYS A 381 3.94 -16.38 19.70
C LYS A 381 4.60 -15.39 18.72
N ALA A 382 4.05 -15.25 17.51
CA ALA A 382 4.54 -14.28 16.53
C ALA A 382 4.41 -12.82 17.01
N SER A 383 3.34 -12.49 17.72
CA SER A 383 3.14 -11.15 18.29
C SER A 383 4.07 -10.87 19.49
N VAL A 384 4.31 -11.86 20.34
CA VAL A 384 5.24 -11.77 21.48
C VAL A 384 6.68 -11.62 20.98
N ARG A 385 7.09 -12.38 19.96
CA ARG A 385 8.38 -12.19 19.27
C ARG A 385 8.59 -10.74 18.85
N THR A 386 7.61 -10.13 18.18
CA THR A 386 7.70 -8.71 17.78
C THR A 386 7.75 -7.79 19.01
N GLY A 387 7.00 -8.12 20.07
CA GLY A 387 7.04 -7.43 21.36
C GLY A 387 8.43 -7.42 22.00
N ILE A 388 9.12 -8.55 22.03
CA ILE A 388 10.50 -8.68 22.55
C ILE A 388 11.42 -7.71 21.81
N LEU A 389 11.41 -7.74 20.47
CA LEU A 389 12.27 -6.88 19.66
C LEU A 389 12.00 -5.39 19.91
N LEU A 390 10.74 -4.98 20.00
CA LEU A 390 10.37 -3.59 20.32
C LEU A 390 10.78 -3.21 21.73
N TYR A 391 10.65 -4.13 22.69
CA TYR A 391 11.03 -3.92 24.07
C TYR A 391 12.51 -3.60 24.19
N LEU A 392 13.38 -4.39 23.56
CA LEU A 392 14.83 -4.17 23.58
C LEU A 392 15.21 -2.80 23.04
N VAL A 393 14.63 -2.41 21.90
CA VAL A 393 14.88 -1.09 21.30
C VAL A 393 14.42 0.03 22.24
N LEU A 394 13.18 -0.02 22.73
CA LEU A 394 12.62 1.00 23.59
C LEU A 394 13.36 1.09 24.93
N ARG A 395 13.66 -0.05 25.54
CA ARG A 395 14.42 -0.16 26.79
C ARG A 395 15.80 0.47 26.66
N SER A 396 16.47 0.26 25.52
CA SER A 396 17.77 0.88 25.26
C SER A 396 17.67 2.39 25.09
N LEU A 397 16.73 2.90 24.29
CA LEU A 397 16.61 4.34 24.03
C LEU A 397 16.15 5.14 25.26
N THR A 398 15.46 4.49 26.18
CA THR A 398 15.03 5.07 27.47
C THR A 398 16.07 4.93 28.59
N MET A 399 17.28 4.43 28.30
CA MET A 399 18.35 4.22 29.30
C MET A 399 18.49 5.37 30.30
N LYS A 400 18.63 6.62 29.83
CA LYS A 400 18.83 7.79 30.71
C LYS A 400 17.70 8.05 31.71
N HIS A 401 16.48 7.59 31.41
CA HIS A 401 15.33 7.76 32.29
C HIS A 401 15.36 6.78 33.48
N TYR A 402 15.99 5.62 33.30
CA TYR A 402 16.03 4.54 34.28
C TYR A 402 17.44 4.24 34.82
N ASP A 403 18.43 5.01 34.39
CA ASP A 403 19.84 4.85 34.79
C ASP A 403 20.15 5.48 36.15
#